data_AF-A0A810L0S8-F1
#
_entry.id   AF-A0A810L0S8-F1
#
_cell.length_a   1.000
_cell.length_b   1.000
_cell.length_c   1.000
_cell.angle_alpha   90.00
_cell.angle_beta   90.00
_cell.angle_gamma   90.00
#
_symmetry.space_group_name_H-M   'P 1'
#
loop_
_entity.id
_entity.type
_entity.pdbx_description
1 polymer ?
#
loop_
_entity_poly.entity_id
_entity_poly.type
_entity_poly.pdbx_seq_one_letter_code
_entity_poly.pdbx_strand_id
1 'polypeptide(L)'
;MRWEQQRADHLAEQALPLDLPDPAAQRRGSGRAGLHLAPTGPVIAGTEDAMAIEIQAKSLINRVPGESAMPFRWTINPYRGCTHACVYCLDGATRVLLADGRSRPIAELHVGDQICGTRRDGVDRRYVPTRVLAHWRTVKRAHRVTLADGTTIVASGDHRFLTERGWKHVREAAGGSARRPHLGTGDTLLGLGSHPVPAAARPDHRRGYRSGTSRGDGALATHLYPVDPVRTPIGTGVECGADLRVVSIEDLAEERVMYDITTGTGDFLANGVVSHNCFARNTHTYLDLDAGHDFDSKIIVKVNAGALLRRELASPRWCGEPIAMGTNVDPYQRVEGRYRLMREILGALRDHANPFSILTKGTLIQRDQDLLTQAAAVTDVSVAFSIGFLDETLWRLVEPGTPAPSRRLDLVRRFTDAGIGCSVLMAPILPGLTDQEAELDRTVAALVEAGVTSITPIVLHLRPGAREWYQAFLERHFPRLVQPYRRLYRNGSYAPAAYQRTVVARVRSACRRHGLPDRSAGNFREVGDTAPQAPPAEQLRLV
;
A
#
# COMPACT_ATOMS: atom_id res chain seq x y z
N MET A 1 12.91 1.60 2.58
CA MET A 1 13.43 2.96 2.35
C MET A 1 13.83 3.51 3.71
N ARG A 2 15.12 3.72 3.97
CA ARG A 2 15.56 4.27 5.27
C ARG A 2 15.58 5.79 5.16
N TRP A 3 14.75 6.44 5.99
CA TRP A 3 14.55 7.90 6.03
C TRP A 3 15.37 8.58 7.15
N GLU A 4 16.35 7.86 7.70
CA GLU A 4 17.16 8.27 8.86
C GLU A 4 18.19 9.37 8.53
N GLN A 5 18.44 9.68 7.25
CA GLN A 5 19.40 10.70 6.80
C GLN A 5 18.87 12.15 6.88
N GLN A 6 17.79 12.39 7.64
CA GLN A 6 17.25 13.73 7.91
C GLN A 6 17.49 14.20 9.36
N ARG A 7 18.50 13.66 10.03
CA ARG A 7 18.92 14.13 11.35
C ARG A 7 19.89 15.30 11.20
N ALA A 8 19.60 16.41 11.87
CA ALA A 8 20.53 17.50 12.04
C ALA A 8 21.48 17.13 13.19
N ASP A 9 22.77 17.00 12.89
CA ASP A 9 23.80 17.22 13.90
C ASP A 9 24.21 18.70 13.82
N HIS A 10 24.34 19.30 15.01
CA HIS A 10 24.52 20.71 15.28
C HIS A 10 25.48 21.43 14.30
N LEU A 11 25.04 22.56 13.74
CA LEU A 11 25.93 23.55 13.15
C LEU A 11 26.00 24.77 14.06
N ALA A 12 27.23 25.06 14.50
CA ALA A 12 27.62 26.19 15.28
C ALA A 12 27.32 27.51 14.55
N GLU A 13 26.94 28.51 15.34
CA GLU A 13 26.75 29.90 14.93
C GLU A 13 28.05 30.47 14.34
N GLN A 14 27.94 31.14 13.19
CA GLN A 14 28.76 32.30 12.87
C GLN A 14 28.04 33.16 11.82
N ALA A 15 27.92 34.44 12.16
CA ALA A 15 27.08 35.44 11.53
C ALA A 15 27.60 35.94 10.17
N LEU A 16 26.68 36.31 9.27
CA LEU A 16 26.93 37.27 8.19
C LEU A 16 25.80 38.31 8.17
N PRO A 17 26.12 39.61 8.03
CA PRO A 17 25.17 40.71 8.17
C PRO A 17 24.57 41.07 6.80
N LEU A 18 23.25 41.10 6.70
CA LEU A 18 22.51 41.87 5.70
C LEU A 18 21.07 42.00 6.22
N ASP A 19 20.63 43.24 6.40
CA ASP A 19 19.27 43.60 6.85
C ASP A 19 18.21 42.91 5.97
N LEU A 20 17.58 41.88 6.52
CA LEU A 20 16.34 41.30 6.02
C LEU A 20 15.24 41.53 7.08
N PRO A 21 13.99 41.78 6.66
CA PRO A 21 12.90 42.06 7.58
C PRO A 21 12.70 40.90 8.57
N ASP A 22 12.41 41.27 9.82
CA ASP A 22 12.33 40.40 10.99
C ASP A 22 11.54 39.09 10.73
N PRO A 23 12.18 37.90 10.78
CA PRO A 23 11.53 36.61 10.60
C PRO A 23 10.62 36.20 11.78
N ALA A 24 10.54 36.98 12.85
CA ALA A 24 9.94 36.56 14.12
C ALA A 24 8.40 36.38 14.11
N ALA A 25 7.69 36.60 13.00
CA ALA A 25 6.24 36.41 12.94
C ALA A 25 5.76 35.07 12.34
N GLN A 26 6.64 34.17 11.91
CA GLN A 26 6.23 32.89 11.33
C GLN A 26 6.36 31.75 12.36
N ARG A 27 5.22 31.29 12.86
CA ARG A 27 5.11 30.15 13.79
C ARG A 27 5.82 28.92 13.20
N ARG A 28 6.91 28.50 13.84
CA ARG A 28 7.59 27.22 13.59
C ARG A 28 6.61 26.07 13.81
N GLY A 29 6.34 25.28 12.77
CA GLY A 29 5.65 24.00 12.91
C GLY A 29 6.58 22.97 13.59
N SER A 30 6.05 22.21 14.56
CA SER A 30 6.80 21.24 15.37
C SER A 30 7.11 19.90 14.68
N GLY A 31 6.97 19.80 13.36
CA GLY A 31 7.15 18.56 12.60
C GLY A 31 8.62 18.16 12.47
N ARG A 32 8.95 16.92 12.85
CA ARG A 32 10.32 16.34 12.84
C ARG A 32 10.99 16.28 11.45
N ALA A 33 10.32 16.71 10.37
CA ALA A 33 10.84 16.73 9.00
C ALA A 33 11.34 18.12 8.54
N GLY A 34 11.18 19.19 9.34
CA GLY A 34 11.58 20.55 8.95
C GLY A 34 10.88 21.04 7.68
N LEU A 35 9.56 20.83 7.61
CA LEU A 35 8.69 21.23 6.51
C LEU A 35 8.18 22.65 6.73
N HIS A 36 8.27 23.50 5.71
CA HIS A 36 7.52 24.75 5.65
C HIS A 36 6.22 24.49 4.89
N LEU A 37 5.08 24.75 5.54
CA LEU A 37 3.74 24.60 4.96
C LEU A 37 3.36 25.90 4.23
N ALA A 38 3.11 25.81 2.93
CA ALA A 38 2.56 26.89 2.11
C ALA A 38 1.02 26.85 2.11
N PRO A 39 0.31 27.86 1.57
CA PRO A 39 -1.16 27.87 1.53
C PRO A 39 -1.70 26.66 0.78
N THR A 40 -2.69 25.98 1.37
CA THR A 40 -3.34 24.79 0.80
C THR A 40 -4.47 25.19 -0.16
N GLY A 41 -4.77 24.34 -1.15
CA GLY A 41 -5.85 24.58 -2.11
C GLY A 41 -6.60 23.30 -2.51
N PRO A 42 -7.87 23.40 -2.93
CA PRO A 42 -8.65 22.24 -3.36
C PRO A 42 -8.11 21.65 -4.67
N VAL A 43 -8.14 20.32 -4.79
CA VAL A 43 -7.93 19.61 -6.05
C VAL A 43 -9.28 19.50 -6.76
N ILE A 44 -9.65 20.57 -7.47
CA ILE A 44 -11.01 20.77 -8.03
C ILE A 44 -11.40 19.73 -9.12
N ALA A 45 -10.47 18.88 -9.57
CA ALA A 45 -10.77 17.88 -10.59
C ALA A 45 -11.02 16.48 -9.99
N GLY A 46 -12.29 16.11 -9.85
CA GLY A 46 -12.77 14.72 -9.78
C GLY A 46 -12.97 14.10 -8.40
N THR A 47 -12.81 14.87 -7.32
CA THR A 47 -13.35 14.60 -5.98
C THR A 47 -13.57 15.96 -5.31
N GLU A 48 -14.76 16.24 -4.80
CA GLU A 48 -15.02 17.50 -4.06
C GLU A 48 -14.17 17.57 -2.75
N ASP A 49 -13.56 16.44 -2.34
CA ASP A 49 -12.98 16.26 -1.00
C ASP A 49 -11.44 16.15 -0.94
N ALA A 50 -10.72 16.15 -2.08
CA ALA A 50 -9.26 16.06 -2.05
C ALA A 50 -8.58 17.45 -2.02
N MET A 51 -7.70 17.65 -1.04
CA MET A 51 -6.86 18.81 -0.82
C MET A 51 -5.41 18.52 -1.19
N ALA A 52 -4.74 19.49 -1.79
CA ALA A 52 -3.30 19.44 -1.97
C ALA A 52 -2.61 20.14 -0.79
N ILE A 53 -1.67 19.45 -0.15
CA ILE A 53 -0.80 20.01 0.87
C ILE A 53 0.56 20.32 0.23
N GLU A 54 0.84 21.60 0.10
CA GLU A 54 2.08 22.10 -0.47
C GLU A 54 3.20 22.08 0.58
N ILE A 55 4.32 21.43 0.23
CA ILE A 55 5.51 21.38 1.06
C ILE A 55 6.77 21.78 0.28
N GLN A 56 7.73 22.36 1.00
CA GLN A 56 9.10 22.54 0.53
C GLN A 56 9.94 21.33 0.93
N ALA A 57 10.35 20.51 -0.03
CA ALA A 57 11.22 19.37 0.22
C ALA A 57 12.69 19.81 0.41
N LYS A 58 13.43 19.10 1.26
CA LYS A 58 14.88 19.30 1.44
C LYS A 58 15.72 18.54 0.42
N SER A 59 15.22 17.38 0.00
CA SER A 59 15.82 16.55 -1.04
C SER A 59 14.75 15.87 -1.90
N LEU A 60 15.03 15.74 -3.19
CA LEU A 60 14.15 15.06 -4.14
C LEU A 60 14.71 13.69 -4.57
N ILE A 61 16.01 13.60 -4.81
CA ILE A 61 16.71 12.37 -5.22
C ILE A 61 16.88 11.43 -4.02
N ASN A 62 16.24 10.26 -4.08
CA ASN A 62 16.28 9.26 -3.00
C ASN A 62 16.96 7.98 -3.46
N ARG A 63 17.87 7.46 -2.63
CA ARG A 63 18.49 6.15 -2.86
C ARG A 63 17.53 5.03 -2.47
N VAL A 64 17.36 4.07 -3.37
CA VAL A 64 16.66 2.82 -3.08
C VAL A 64 17.55 1.95 -2.19
N PRO A 65 17.05 1.40 -1.06
CA PRO A 65 17.85 0.51 -0.22
C PRO A 65 18.36 -0.71 -0.99
N GLY A 66 19.60 -1.13 -0.73
CA GLY A 66 20.22 -2.26 -1.44
C GLY A 66 19.51 -3.61 -1.25
N GLU A 67 18.71 -3.75 -0.19
CA GLU A 67 17.86 -4.95 0.05
C GLU A 67 16.61 -4.98 -0.84
N SER A 68 16.32 -3.91 -1.58
CA SER A 68 15.16 -3.83 -2.46
C SER A 68 15.45 -4.53 -3.78
N ALA A 69 14.57 -5.45 -4.19
CA ALA A 69 14.64 -6.12 -5.49
C ALA A 69 14.22 -5.20 -6.67
N MET A 70 14.27 -3.87 -6.49
CA MET A 70 13.94 -2.94 -7.57
C MET A 70 15.18 -2.81 -8.46
N PRO A 71 15.01 -2.78 -9.78
CA PRO A 71 16.16 -2.85 -10.69
C PRO A 71 16.99 -1.54 -10.68
N PHE A 72 16.43 -0.43 -10.18
CA PHE A 72 17.03 0.90 -10.16
C PHE A 72 17.53 1.33 -8.77
N ARG A 73 18.55 2.19 -8.74
CA ARG A 73 19.21 2.67 -7.51
C ARG A 73 18.69 4.00 -6.98
N TRP A 74 18.12 4.84 -7.85
CA TRP A 74 17.69 6.19 -7.51
C TRP A 74 16.25 6.45 -7.95
N THR A 75 15.50 7.21 -7.14
CA THR A 75 14.11 7.56 -7.44
C THR A 75 13.74 8.95 -6.96
N ILE A 76 12.80 9.57 -7.68
CA ILE A 76 12.13 10.80 -7.25
C ILE A 76 10.62 10.55 -7.19
N ASN A 77 9.96 11.22 -6.23
CA ASN A 77 8.52 11.23 -6.11
C ASN A 77 8.08 12.67 -5.79
N PRO A 78 7.46 13.40 -6.74
CA PRO A 78 6.96 14.76 -6.50
C PRO A 78 5.72 14.78 -5.60
N TYR A 79 4.98 13.67 -5.58
CA TYR A 79 3.73 13.52 -4.83
C TYR A 79 3.83 12.45 -3.76
N ARG A 80 3.00 12.59 -2.73
CA ARG A 80 2.62 11.50 -1.80
C ARG A 80 1.12 11.48 -1.64
N GLY A 81 0.55 10.31 -1.42
CA GLY A 81 -0.90 10.14 -1.43
C GLY A 81 -1.36 9.70 -2.81
N CYS A 82 -2.53 9.08 -2.86
CA CYS A 82 -3.04 8.48 -4.06
C CYS A 82 -4.56 8.65 -4.13
N THR A 83 -5.01 9.46 -5.07
CA THR A 83 -6.44 9.66 -5.38
C THR A 83 -7.10 8.45 -6.07
N HIS A 84 -6.44 7.28 -6.06
CA HIS A 84 -6.96 6.03 -6.62
C HIS A 84 -7.69 5.11 -5.56
N ALA A 85 -7.74 5.51 -4.25
CA ALA A 85 -8.61 5.18 -3.06
C ALA A 85 -8.95 3.73 -2.53
N CYS A 86 -8.95 3.50 -1.17
CA CYS A 86 -9.40 2.28 -0.42
C CYS A 86 -9.60 2.46 1.16
N VAL A 87 -10.78 2.63 1.80
CA VAL A 87 -10.93 3.12 3.24
C VAL A 87 -11.76 2.22 4.23
N TYR A 88 -11.38 2.04 5.54
CA TYR A 88 -12.02 1.13 6.56
C TYR A 88 -12.28 1.73 8.00
N CYS A 89 -13.48 2.23 8.39
CA CYS A 89 -13.65 3.04 9.66
C CYS A 89 -14.60 2.47 10.75
N LEU A 90 -14.47 2.91 12.02
CA LEU A 90 -15.22 2.50 13.24
C LEU A 90 -15.76 3.70 14.05
N ASP A 91 -16.76 3.54 14.91
CA ASP A 91 -17.25 4.62 15.79
C ASP A 91 -16.27 4.95 16.93
N GLY A 92 -16.24 6.22 17.36
CA GLY A 92 -15.30 6.71 18.36
C GLY A 92 -15.34 6.00 19.71
N ALA A 93 -16.50 5.50 20.13
CA ALA A 93 -16.66 4.76 21.37
C ALA A 93 -16.13 3.32 21.30
N THR A 94 -15.74 2.84 20.12
CA THR A 94 -15.24 1.46 19.92
C THR A 94 -13.98 1.24 20.74
N ARG A 95 -14.02 0.32 21.71
CA ARG A 95 -12.91 0.02 22.63
C ARG A 95 -11.85 -0.82 21.93
N VAL A 96 -10.66 -0.29 21.76
CA VAL A 96 -9.49 -1.01 21.25
C VAL A 96 -8.74 -1.66 22.40
N LEU A 97 -8.34 -2.92 22.23
CA LEU A 97 -7.57 -3.65 23.23
C LEU A 97 -6.10 -3.21 23.20
N LEU A 98 -5.60 -2.72 24.32
CA LEU A 98 -4.20 -2.37 24.54
C LEU A 98 -3.35 -3.63 24.77
N ALA A 99 -2.05 -3.54 24.51
CA ALA A 99 -1.13 -4.67 24.69
C ALA A 99 -1.00 -5.12 26.16
N ASP A 100 -1.35 -4.26 27.12
CA ASP A 100 -1.35 -4.55 28.55
C ASP A 100 -2.66 -5.19 29.05
N GLY A 101 -3.61 -5.48 28.16
CA GLY A 101 -4.90 -6.10 28.48
C GLY A 101 -6.01 -5.12 28.85
N ARG A 102 -5.72 -3.83 29.03
CA ARG A 102 -6.76 -2.79 29.19
C ARG A 102 -7.39 -2.46 27.84
N SER A 103 -8.50 -1.74 27.84
CA SER A 103 -9.12 -1.24 26.62
C SER A 103 -9.41 0.25 26.70
N ARG A 104 -9.33 0.95 25.57
CA ARG A 104 -9.57 2.39 25.46
C ARG A 104 -10.43 2.69 24.22
N PRO A 105 -11.38 3.63 24.26
CA PRO A 105 -12.09 4.07 23.05
C PRO A 105 -11.11 4.44 21.93
N ILE A 106 -11.43 4.08 20.69
CA ILE A 106 -10.59 4.33 19.52
C ILE A 106 -10.34 5.83 19.39
N ALA A 107 -11.34 6.67 19.66
CA ALA A 107 -11.23 8.13 19.65
C ALA A 107 -10.23 8.70 20.67
N GLU A 108 -9.88 7.93 21.71
CA GLU A 108 -8.93 8.32 22.76
C GLU A 108 -7.55 7.67 22.59
N LEU A 109 -7.34 6.88 21.52
CA LEU A 109 -6.02 6.34 21.21
C LEU A 109 -5.07 7.41 20.68
N HIS A 110 -3.80 7.24 20.99
CA HIS A 110 -2.73 8.12 20.53
C HIS A 110 -1.72 7.32 19.71
N VAL A 111 -1.08 8.00 18.74
CA VAL A 111 0.05 7.43 18.01
C VAL A 111 1.15 7.03 18.99
N GLY A 112 1.66 5.81 18.85
CA GLY A 112 2.63 5.21 19.76
C GLY A 112 2.03 4.27 20.81
N ASP A 113 0.72 4.32 21.06
CA ASP A 113 0.04 3.38 21.95
C ASP A 113 0.31 1.93 21.50
N GLN A 114 0.65 1.06 22.46
CA GLN A 114 0.79 -0.37 22.23
C GLN A 114 -0.59 -1.01 22.30
N ILE A 115 -1.04 -1.58 21.20
CA ILE A 115 -2.32 -2.26 21.09
C ILE A 115 -2.15 -3.70 20.65
N CYS A 116 -3.22 -4.47 20.79
CA CYS A 116 -3.26 -5.85 20.37
C CYS A 116 -3.60 -5.93 18.88
N GLY A 117 -2.66 -6.43 18.09
CA GLY A 117 -2.87 -6.87 16.72
C GLY A 117 -2.69 -8.37 16.62
N THR A 118 -2.63 -8.88 15.41
CA THR A 118 -2.49 -10.32 15.21
C THR A 118 -1.43 -10.64 14.16
N ARG A 119 -0.81 -11.82 14.30
CA ARG A 119 0.18 -12.34 13.36
C ARG A 119 -0.16 -13.79 13.06
N ARG A 120 -0.10 -14.16 11.78
CA ARG A 120 -0.20 -15.57 11.40
C ARG A 120 1.09 -16.30 11.71
N ASP A 121 0.95 -17.49 12.27
CA ASP A 121 2.01 -18.44 12.60
C ASP A 121 1.59 -19.79 12.00
N GLY A 122 1.95 -20.03 10.74
CA GLY A 122 1.45 -21.17 9.97
C GLY A 122 -0.05 -21.08 9.66
N VAL A 123 -0.81 -22.09 10.11
CA VAL A 123 -2.28 -22.15 9.97
C VAL A 123 -2.99 -21.35 11.06
N ASP A 124 -2.30 -21.11 12.18
CA ASP A 124 -2.85 -20.44 13.35
C ASP A 124 -2.56 -18.94 13.31
N ARG A 125 -3.30 -18.20 14.14
CA ARG A 125 -3.09 -16.76 14.34
C ARG A 125 -2.87 -16.54 15.83
N ARG A 126 -1.93 -15.66 16.18
CA ARG A 126 -1.64 -15.28 17.56
C ARG A 126 -1.80 -13.78 17.75
N TYR A 127 -2.18 -13.38 18.96
CA TYR A 127 -2.18 -11.98 19.35
C TYR A 127 -0.74 -11.50 19.57
N VAL A 128 -0.39 -10.34 19.02
CA VAL A 128 0.95 -9.74 19.13
C VAL A 128 0.84 -8.25 19.44
N PRO A 129 1.79 -7.67 20.18
CA PRO A 129 1.81 -6.24 20.40
C PRO A 129 2.12 -5.55 19.07
N THR A 130 1.38 -4.48 18.80
CA THR A 130 1.55 -3.62 17.62
C THR A 130 1.39 -2.17 18.04
N ARG A 131 2.04 -1.26 17.34
CA ARG A 131 1.92 0.18 17.61
C ARG A 131 0.80 0.79 16.79
N VAL A 132 0.05 1.70 17.38
CA VAL A 132 -0.73 2.70 16.63
C VAL A 132 0.26 3.59 15.88
N LEU A 133 0.27 3.50 14.55
CA LEU A 133 1.13 4.27 13.65
C LEU A 133 0.44 5.54 13.16
N ALA A 134 -0.90 5.55 13.14
CA ALA A 134 -1.73 6.70 12.85
C ALA A 134 -3.12 6.50 13.44
N HIS A 135 -3.80 7.60 13.77
CA HIS A 135 -5.16 7.64 14.28
C HIS A 135 -5.87 8.87 13.72
N TRP A 136 -7.04 8.70 13.12
CA TRP A 136 -7.77 9.79 12.48
C TRP A 136 -9.27 9.55 12.48
N ARG A 137 -10.02 10.56 12.05
CA ARG A 137 -11.48 10.51 11.91
C ARG A 137 -11.96 11.01 10.54
N THR A 138 -13.12 10.54 10.12
CA THR A 138 -13.84 10.91 8.90
C THR A 138 -15.34 10.89 9.17
N VAL A 139 -16.18 11.44 8.30
CA VAL A 139 -17.64 11.35 8.43
C VAL A 139 -18.14 10.33 7.42
N LYS A 140 -18.85 9.30 7.89
CA LYS A 140 -19.39 8.24 7.03
C LYS A 140 -20.72 7.74 7.55
N ARG A 141 -21.54 7.22 6.64
CA ARG A 141 -22.73 6.45 6.97
C ARG A 141 -22.37 5.23 7.84
N ALA A 142 -22.97 5.20 9.03
CA ALA A 142 -22.64 4.23 10.07
C ALA A 142 -23.58 3.02 10.08
N HIS A 143 -23.03 1.87 10.41
CA HIS A 143 -23.78 0.62 10.55
C HIS A 143 -23.45 -0.01 11.90
N ARG A 144 -24.46 -0.42 12.67
CA ARG A 144 -24.31 -1.14 13.93
C ARG A 144 -24.34 -2.64 13.67
N VAL A 145 -23.25 -3.32 14.00
CA VAL A 145 -23.15 -4.78 14.04
C VAL A 145 -23.34 -5.21 15.49
N THR A 146 -24.30 -6.09 15.75
CA THR A 146 -24.55 -6.68 17.07
C THR A 146 -24.19 -8.15 17.04
N LEU A 147 -23.48 -8.62 18.06
CA LEU A 147 -23.07 -10.02 18.23
C LEU A 147 -23.91 -10.71 19.32
N ALA A 148 -23.93 -12.04 19.30
CA ALA A 148 -24.73 -12.87 20.19
C ALA A 148 -24.33 -12.74 21.67
N ASP A 149 -23.06 -12.44 21.95
CA ASP A 149 -22.57 -12.11 23.30
C ASP A 149 -22.99 -10.71 23.79
N GLY A 150 -23.77 -9.96 23.01
CA GLY A 150 -24.20 -8.59 23.32
C GLY A 150 -23.21 -7.51 22.90
N THR A 151 -22.06 -7.86 22.33
CA THR A 151 -21.10 -6.89 21.78
C THR A 151 -21.76 -6.11 20.64
N THR A 152 -21.69 -4.79 20.69
CA THR A 152 -22.11 -3.91 19.60
C THR A 152 -20.92 -3.16 19.03
N ILE A 153 -20.84 -3.03 17.71
CA ILE A 153 -19.76 -2.33 17.02
C ILE A 153 -20.37 -1.48 15.92
N VAL A 154 -20.10 -0.18 15.96
CA VAL A 154 -20.56 0.73 14.91
C VAL A 154 -19.40 0.98 13.95
N ALA A 155 -19.62 0.78 12.66
CA ALA A 155 -18.57 0.72 11.65
C ALA A 155 -19.05 1.25 10.29
N SER A 156 -18.13 1.69 9.44
CA SER A 156 -18.49 2.12 8.08
C SER A 156 -18.81 0.89 7.21
N GLY A 157 -19.65 1.07 6.18
CA GLY A 157 -20.08 -0.04 5.33
C GLY A 157 -18.95 -0.80 4.63
N ASP A 158 -17.80 -0.15 4.46
CA ASP A 158 -16.59 -0.72 3.84
C ASP A 158 -15.64 -1.36 4.87
N HIS A 159 -15.84 -1.12 6.17
CA HIS A 159 -15.02 -1.68 7.24
C HIS A 159 -15.08 -3.21 7.26
N ARG A 160 -13.98 -3.87 7.65
CA ARG A 160 -13.88 -5.33 7.60
C ARG A 160 -13.51 -5.93 8.94
N PHE A 161 -14.26 -6.96 9.30
CA PHE A 161 -13.98 -7.81 10.45
C PHE A 161 -13.50 -9.19 10.00
N LEU A 162 -12.56 -9.76 10.74
CA LEU A 162 -12.10 -11.12 10.49
C LEU A 162 -13.16 -12.09 11.04
N THR A 163 -13.60 -13.02 10.20
CA THR A 163 -14.49 -14.12 10.57
C THR A 163 -13.76 -15.45 10.47
N GLU A 164 -14.36 -16.53 10.96
CA GLU A 164 -13.87 -17.90 10.72
C GLU A 164 -13.67 -18.21 9.23
N ARG A 165 -14.43 -17.53 8.36
CA ARG A 165 -14.41 -17.69 6.91
C ARG A 165 -13.58 -16.63 6.18
N GLY A 166 -12.83 -15.80 6.92
CA GLY A 166 -12.02 -14.70 6.39
C GLY A 166 -12.63 -13.32 6.60
N TRP A 167 -12.05 -12.31 5.97
CA TRP A 167 -12.47 -10.91 6.15
C TRP A 167 -13.80 -10.62 5.45
N LYS A 168 -14.75 -10.04 6.17
CA LYS A 168 -16.07 -9.65 5.65
C LYS A 168 -16.36 -8.18 5.91
N HIS A 169 -17.00 -7.51 4.95
CA HIS A 169 -17.38 -6.11 5.06
C HIS A 169 -18.65 -5.93 5.88
N VAL A 170 -18.84 -4.78 6.51
CA VAL A 170 -20.04 -4.53 7.32
C VAL A 170 -21.32 -4.51 6.47
N ARG A 171 -21.29 -3.85 5.31
CA ARG A 171 -22.45 -3.74 4.42
C ARG A 171 -22.13 -4.24 3.03
N GLU A 172 -23.14 -4.69 2.31
CA GLU A 172 -23.15 -4.80 0.85
C GLU A 172 -22.96 -3.42 0.19
N ALA A 173 -22.30 -3.36 -0.97
CA ALA A 173 -22.13 -2.10 -1.70
C ALA A 173 -23.49 -1.56 -2.19
N ALA A 174 -23.74 -0.25 -2.09
CA ALA A 174 -24.97 0.35 -2.60
C ALA A 174 -24.88 0.53 -4.13
N GLY A 175 -25.82 -0.06 -4.88
CA GLY A 175 -25.97 0.16 -6.33
C GLY A 175 -24.93 -0.56 -7.19
N GLY A 176 -25.25 -1.80 -7.60
CA GLY A 176 -24.47 -2.57 -8.57
C GLY A 176 -24.76 -4.07 -8.47
N SER A 177 -24.73 -4.79 -9.59
CA SER A 177 -25.19 -6.17 -9.72
C SER A 177 -24.30 -7.26 -9.05
N ALA A 178 -23.36 -6.93 -8.14
CA ALA A 178 -22.44 -7.91 -7.52
C ALA A 178 -22.16 -7.68 -6.01
N ARG A 179 -22.60 -8.63 -5.17
CA ARG A 179 -22.49 -8.58 -3.68
C ARG A 179 -21.05 -8.85 -3.19
N ARG A 180 -20.46 -7.96 -2.38
CA ARG A 180 -19.19 -8.27 -1.64
C ARG A 180 -19.46 -9.30 -0.56
N PRO A 181 -18.47 -10.11 -0.13
CA PRO A 181 -18.53 -10.77 1.16
C PRO A 181 -18.75 -9.71 2.22
N HIS A 182 -19.98 -9.65 2.68
CA HIS A 182 -20.44 -8.80 3.76
C HIS A 182 -20.87 -9.71 4.89
N LEU A 183 -20.92 -9.14 6.09
CA LEU A 183 -21.46 -9.81 7.24
C LEU A 183 -22.93 -10.16 6.95
N GLY A 184 -23.26 -11.43 7.16
CA GLY A 184 -24.63 -11.88 7.31
C GLY A 184 -24.88 -12.18 8.79
N THR A 185 -26.16 -12.13 9.17
CA THR A 185 -26.58 -12.72 10.44
C THR A 185 -26.20 -14.20 10.47
N GLY A 186 -25.49 -14.63 11.51
CA GLY A 186 -24.94 -15.98 11.64
C GLY A 186 -23.43 -16.10 11.41
N ASP A 187 -22.75 -15.06 10.92
CA ASP A 187 -21.29 -15.08 10.78
C ASP A 187 -20.59 -14.93 12.14
N THR A 188 -19.64 -15.81 12.45
CA THR A 188 -18.83 -15.72 13.68
C THR A 188 -17.57 -14.87 13.44
N LEU A 189 -17.46 -13.74 14.14
CA LEU A 189 -16.26 -12.92 14.14
C LEU A 189 -15.14 -13.57 14.97
N LEU A 190 -13.88 -13.37 14.60
CA LEU A 190 -12.74 -13.83 15.37
C LEU A 190 -12.28 -12.77 16.36
N GLY A 191 -12.03 -13.19 17.59
CA GLY A 191 -11.59 -12.31 18.66
C GLY A 191 -11.92 -12.87 20.05
N LEU A 192 -11.75 -12.04 21.07
CA LEU A 192 -11.98 -12.36 22.48
C LEU A 192 -13.41 -12.07 22.96
N GLY A 193 -14.14 -11.20 22.24
CA GLY A 193 -15.42 -10.65 22.71
C GLY A 193 -15.27 -9.52 23.72
N SER A 194 -16.40 -8.97 24.16
CA SER A 194 -16.44 -7.80 25.07
C SER A 194 -16.33 -8.16 26.56
N HIS A 195 -16.34 -9.45 26.90
CA HIS A 195 -16.22 -9.92 28.28
C HIS A 195 -14.75 -10.19 28.69
N PRO A 196 -14.36 -9.92 29.94
CA PRO A 196 -13.07 -10.36 30.45
C PRO A 196 -12.99 -11.88 30.36
N VAL A 197 -11.81 -12.39 29.97
CA VAL A 197 -11.50 -13.82 29.89
C VAL A 197 -11.99 -14.54 31.16
N PRO A 198 -12.91 -15.53 31.08
CA PRO A 198 -13.25 -16.35 32.24
C PRO A 198 -12.02 -17.16 32.66
N ALA A 199 -11.70 -17.15 33.95
CA ALA A 199 -10.66 -18.00 34.51
C ALA A 199 -11.09 -19.48 34.44
N ALA A 200 -10.54 -20.24 33.50
CA ALA A 200 -10.37 -21.68 33.65
C ALA A 200 -9.35 -22.24 32.65
N ALA A 201 -8.12 -22.47 33.13
CA ALA A 201 -7.27 -23.48 32.53
C ALA A 201 -7.90 -24.86 32.82
N ARG A 202 -8.19 -25.66 31.79
CA ARG A 202 -8.20 -27.12 31.94
C ARG A 202 -6.86 -27.65 31.41
N PRO A 203 -5.96 -28.11 32.29
CA PRO A 203 -4.72 -28.73 31.87
C PRO A 203 -5.03 -30.19 31.50
N ASP A 204 -5.42 -30.47 30.25
CA ASP A 204 -5.44 -31.85 29.78
C ASP A 204 -5.43 -31.95 28.24
N HIS A 205 -4.27 -31.75 27.64
CA HIS A 205 -3.88 -32.54 26.47
C HIS A 205 -2.36 -32.60 26.26
N ARG A 206 -1.65 -33.30 27.15
CA ARG A 206 -0.41 -33.99 26.75
C ARG A 206 -0.31 -35.37 27.43
N ARG A 207 -0.51 -36.39 26.59
CA ARG A 207 -0.13 -37.81 26.75
C ARG A 207 -0.96 -38.60 27.76
N GLY A 208 -1.64 -39.61 27.23
CA GLY A 208 -2.38 -40.57 28.03
C GLY A 208 -1.48 -41.46 28.88
N TYR A 209 -2.07 -42.13 29.85
CA TYR A 209 -1.91 -43.56 30.09
C TYR A 209 -3.11 -44.04 30.91
N ARG A 210 -3.35 -45.34 30.80
CA ARG A 210 -4.51 -46.10 31.29
C ARG A 210 -4.79 -45.98 32.80
N SER A 211 -6.04 -46.33 33.11
CA SER A 211 -6.56 -47.03 34.30
C SER A 211 -6.73 -46.29 35.63
N GLY A 212 -7.91 -46.50 36.24
CA GLY A 212 -7.99 -46.86 37.67
C GLY A 212 -8.67 -45.88 38.61
N THR A 213 -10.00 -45.93 38.65
CA THR A 213 -10.88 -46.06 39.83
C THR A 213 -10.61 -45.31 41.17
N SER A 214 -11.71 -44.74 41.69
CA SER A 214 -12.23 -44.69 43.09
C SER A 214 -11.88 -43.55 44.09
N ARG A 215 -12.99 -42.90 44.54
CA ARG A 215 -13.36 -42.32 45.88
C ARG A 215 -12.42 -41.27 46.50
N GLY A 216 -12.83 -40.20 47.17
CA GLY A 216 -14.10 -39.66 47.68
C GLY A 216 -13.77 -38.45 48.59
N ASP A 217 -14.80 -37.64 48.89
CA ASP A 217 -15.00 -36.87 50.13
C ASP A 217 -14.41 -35.44 50.27
N GLY A 218 -15.30 -34.44 50.04
CA GLY A 218 -15.72 -33.41 51.01
C GLY A 218 -14.73 -32.37 51.58
N ALA A 219 -14.90 -31.09 51.21
CA ALA A 219 -15.14 -29.96 52.14
C ALA A 219 -15.33 -28.63 51.38
N LEU A 220 -16.44 -27.93 51.68
CA LEU A 220 -16.75 -26.57 51.23
C LEU A 220 -15.98 -25.55 52.10
N ALA A 221 -15.06 -24.81 51.50
CA ALA A 221 -14.48 -23.59 52.06
C ALA A 221 -14.66 -22.45 51.06
N THR A 222 -15.48 -21.46 51.42
CA THR A 222 -15.67 -20.24 50.64
C THR A 222 -14.46 -19.34 50.80
N HIS A 223 -13.45 -19.51 49.94
CA HIS A 223 -12.38 -18.53 49.79
C HIS A 223 -12.87 -17.39 48.89
N LEU A 224 -13.07 -16.22 49.48
CA LEU A 224 -13.14 -14.96 48.75
C LEU A 224 -11.75 -14.69 48.18
N TYR A 225 -11.55 -14.97 46.89
CA TYR A 225 -10.34 -14.59 46.17
C TYR A 225 -10.41 -13.10 45.78
N PRO A 226 -9.33 -12.32 46.01
CA PRO A 226 -9.21 -10.99 45.41
C PRO A 226 -9.25 -11.11 43.88
N VAL A 227 -9.96 -10.19 43.22
CA VAL A 227 -10.14 -10.17 41.77
C VAL A 227 -8.77 -9.91 41.10
N ASP A 228 -8.28 -10.90 40.35
CA ASP A 228 -6.98 -10.92 39.67
C ASP A 228 -6.91 -9.87 38.51
N PRO A 229 -5.72 -9.34 38.14
CA PRO A 229 -5.57 -8.34 37.08
C PRO A 229 -5.81 -8.95 35.69
N VAL A 230 -6.48 -8.19 34.81
CA VAL A 230 -6.84 -8.59 33.44
C VAL A 230 -5.60 -9.12 32.68
N ARG A 231 -5.58 -10.43 32.40
CA ARG A 231 -4.47 -11.08 31.70
C ARG A 231 -4.42 -10.63 30.23
N THR A 232 -3.26 -10.15 29.78
CA THR A 232 -3.04 -9.80 28.37
C THR A 232 -3.14 -11.04 27.46
N PRO A 233 -3.81 -10.97 26.30
CA PRO A 233 -3.90 -12.10 25.36
C PRO A 233 -2.64 -12.25 24.50
N ILE A 234 -1.65 -11.37 24.64
CA ILE A 234 -0.43 -11.42 23.83
C ILE A 234 0.25 -12.79 23.93
N GLY A 235 0.56 -13.37 22.77
CA GLY A 235 1.19 -14.69 22.64
C GLY A 235 0.21 -15.87 22.60
N THR A 236 -1.07 -15.67 22.96
CA THR A 236 -2.10 -16.71 22.86
C THR A 236 -2.64 -16.82 21.43
N GLY A 237 -3.28 -17.95 21.13
CA GLY A 237 -3.99 -18.15 19.88
C GLY A 237 -5.21 -17.24 19.77
N VAL A 238 -5.55 -16.83 18.55
CA VAL A 238 -6.80 -16.14 18.24
C VAL A 238 -7.90 -17.19 18.21
N GLU A 239 -8.49 -17.44 19.37
CA GLU A 239 -9.61 -18.35 19.58
C GLU A 239 -10.88 -17.56 19.93
N CYS A 240 -12.05 -18.09 19.53
CA CYS A 240 -13.35 -17.52 19.84
C CYS A 240 -13.77 -17.96 21.26
N GLY A 241 -13.41 -17.17 22.27
CA GLY A 241 -13.75 -17.47 23.68
C GLY A 241 -15.20 -17.14 24.07
N ALA A 242 -15.90 -16.37 23.22
CA ALA A 242 -17.28 -15.91 23.40
C ALA A 242 -18.13 -16.20 22.14
N ASP A 243 -19.46 -16.16 22.24
CA ASP A 243 -20.35 -16.32 21.07
C ASP A 243 -20.38 -15.04 20.22
N LEU A 244 -19.40 -14.90 19.33
CA LEU A 244 -19.21 -13.73 18.46
C LEU A 244 -19.98 -13.82 17.14
N ARG A 245 -21.07 -14.58 17.13
CA ARG A 245 -21.98 -14.68 15.99
C ARG A 245 -22.72 -13.36 15.78
N VAL A 246 -22.69 -12.81 14.57
CA VAL A 246 -23.44 -11.61 14.18
C VAL A 246 -24.94 -11.91 14.26
N VAL A 247 -25.69 -11.14 15.06
CA VAL A 247 -27.14 -11.27 15.21
C VAL A 247 -27.91 -10.17 14.48
N SER A 248 -27.35 -8.97 14.37
CA SER A 248 -27.95 -7.89 13.58
C SER A 248 -26.90 -7.00 12.91
N ILE A 249 -27.28 -6.40 11.79
CA ILE A 249 -26.53 -5.34 11.10
C ILE A 249 -27.55 -4.26 10.73
N GLU A 250 -27.50 -3.14 11.42
CA GLU A 250 -28.46 -2.04 11.27
C GLU A 250 -27.77 -0.87 10.58
N ASP A 251 -28.30 -0.41 9.43
CA ASP A 251 -27.93 0.88 8.85
C ASP A 251 -28.53 1.98 9.74
N LEU A 252 -27.69 2.81 10.34
CA LEU A 252 -28.14 3.87 11.24
C LEU A 252 -28.74 5.07 10.48
N ALA A 253 -28.69 5.04 9.15
CA ALA A 253 -29.21 6.06 8.23
C ALA A 253 -28.67 7.48 8.48
N GLU A 254 -27.61 7.59 9.28
CA GLU A 254 -26.97 8.84 9.67
C GLU A 254 -25.46 8.74 9.39
N GLU A 255 -24.88 9.88 9.02
CA GLU A 255 -23.43 9.99 8.95
C GLU A 255 -22.88 10.36 10.33
N ARG A 256 -21.86 9.63 10.77
CA ARG A 256 -21.21 9.86 12.07
C ARG A 256 -19.73 10.10 11.87
N VAL A 257 -19.13 10.82 12.83
CA VAL A 257 -17.69 10.89 12.96
C VAL A 257 -17.16 9.50 13.33
N MET A 258 -16.43 8.88 12.41
CA MET A 258 -15.84 7.55 12.54
C MET A 258 -14.32 7.65 12.50
N TYR A 259 -13.65 6.77 13.23
CA TYR A 259 -12.22 6.72 13.43
C TYR A 259 -11.61 5.48 12.77
N ASP A 260 -10.37 5.59 12.33
CA ASP A 260 -9.55 4.46 11.88
C ASP A 260 -8.12 4.64 12.38
N ILE A 261 -7.40 3.53 12.51
CA ILE A 261 -6.03 3.48 12.99
C ILE A 261 -5.17 2.60 12.09
N THR A 262 -3.93 3.00 11.87
CA THR A 262 -2.93 2.16 11.21
C THR A 262 -2.08 1.46 12.26
N THR A 263 -1.80 0.18 12.03
CA THR A 263 -0.99 -0.64 12.93
C THR A 263 0.14 -1.31 12.17
N GLY A 264 1.21 -1.68 12.89
CA GLY A 264 2.33 -2.41 12.28
C GLY A 264 1.98 -3.80 11.75
N THR A 265 0.82 -4.34 12.14
CA THR A 265 0.35 -5.70 11.82
C THR A 265 -0.67 -5.74 10.68
N GLY A 266 -1.25 -4.60 10.29
CA GLY A 266 -2.34 -4.58 9.30
C GLY A 266 -3.74 -4.80 9.91
N ASP A 267 -3.81 -5.05 11.22
CA ASP A 267 -5.04 -5.32 11.97
C ASP A 267 -4.91 -4.96 13.47
N PHE A 268 -6.05 -4.91 14.18
CA PHE A 268 -6.17 -4.66 15.62
C PHE A 268 -7.46 -5.23 16.21
N LEU A 269 -7.59 -5.25 17.54
CA LEU A 269 -8.81 -5.70 18.23
C LEU A 269 -9.71 -4.51 18.58
N ALA A 270 -10.89 -4.46 17.97
CA ALA A 270 -11.93 -3.45 18.17
C ALA A 270 -13.15 -4.11 18.81
N ASN A 271 -13.57 -3.66 20.00
CA ASN A 271 -14.62 -4.31 20.81
C ASN A 271 -14.43 -5.83 20.92
N GLY A 272 -13.19 -6.25 21.09
CA GLY A 272 -12.84 -7.65 21.23
C GLY A 272 -12.80 -8.45 19.93
N VAL A 273 -13.05 -7.86 18.75
CA VAL A 273 -12.96 -8.56 17.45
C VAL A 273 -11.88 -7.99 16.55
N VAL A 274 -11.32 -8.83 15.67
CA VAL A 274 -10.20 -8.45 14.80
C VAL A 274 -10.67 -7.62 13.60
N SER A 275 -10.07 -6.44 13.43
CA SER A 275 -10.39 -5.35 12.49
C SER A 275 -9.18 -5.00 11.60
N HIS A 276 -9.37 -4.48 10.36
CA HIS A 276 -8.34 -4.34 9.30
C HIS A 276 -7.89 -2.89 8.95
N ASN A 277 -6.65 -2.65 8.45
CA ASN A 277 -6.13 -1.38 7.81
C ASN A 277 -5.09 -1.56 6.62
N CYS A 278 -4.64 -0.53 5.85
CA CYS A 278 -3.85 -0.65 4.56
C CYS A 278 -2.38 -0.06 4.56
N PHE A 279 -1.46 -0.48 3.62
CA PHE A 279 0.03 -0.30 3.68
C PHE A 279 0.69 0.90 2.94
N ALA A 280 0.36 1.26 1.69
CA ALA A 280 0.99 2.43 0.99
C ALA A 280 0.66 3.77 1.70
N ARG A 281 -0.51 3.75 2.32
CA ARG A 281 -1.02 4.59 3.39
C ARG A 281 0.01 4.94 4.46
N ASN A 282 0.81 3.97 4.89
CA ASN A 282 1.80 4.19 5.96
C ASN A 282 2.93 5.15 5.55
N THR A 283 2.99 5.59 4.29
CA THR A 283 3.92 6.64 3.91
C THR A 283 3.44 8.03 4.34
N HIS A 284 2.14 8.26 4.53
CA HIS A 284 1.61 9.54 5.02
C HIS A 284 1.92 9.80 6.50
N THR A 285 2.08 8.74 7.29
CA THR A 285 2.36 8.83 8.73
C THR A 285 3.72 9.47 9.05
N TYR A 286 4.66 9.46 8.10
CA TYR A 286 5.94 10.17 8.24
C TYR A 286 5.81 11.70 8.16
N LEU A 287 4.64 12.22 7.80
CA LEU A 287 4.38 13.66 7.61
C LEU A 287 3.38 14.19 8.65
N ASP A 288 3.19 13.45 9.75
CA ASP A 288 2.15 13.70 10.75
C ASP A 288 0.72 13.72 10.16
N LEU A 289 0.53 13.06 9.01
CA LEU A 289 -0.76 12.89 8.33
C LEU A 289 -1.26 11.46 8.43
N ASP A 290 -2.57 11.29 8.33
CA ASP A 290 -3.15 9.98 8.49
C ASP A 290 -2.98 9.08 7.27
N ALA A 291 -2.91 7.77 7.53
CA ALA A 291 -2.68 6.79 6.48
C ALA A 291 -3.96 6.52 5.67
N GLY A 292 -5.15 6.74 6.22
CA GLY A 292 -6.44 6.46 5.60
C GLY A 292 -6.98 7.63 4.79
N HIS A 293 -7.79 8.48 5.44
CA HIS A 293 -8.46 9.58 4.78
C HIS A 293 -7.44 10.49 4.10
N ASP A 294 -6.43 10.95 4.82
CA ASP A 294 -5.43 11.88 4.28
C ASP A 294 -4.58 11.31 3.14
N PHE A 295 -4.38 9.99 3.06
CA PHE A 295 -3.69 9.40 1.91
C PHE A 295 -4.52 9.51 0.62
N ASP A 296 -5.85 9.44 0.73
CA ASP A 296 -6.77 9.50 -0.41
C ASP A 296 -7.21 10.94 -0.71
N SER A 297 -7.25 11.80 0.31
CA SER A 297 -7.78 13.17 0.24
C SER A 297 -6.75 14.28 0.52
N LYS A 298 -5.54 14.00 1.00
CA LYS A 298 -4.50 15.02 1.24
C LYS A 298 -3.23 14.66 0.49
N ILE A 299 -3.18 15.11 -0.76
CA ILE A 299 -2.06 14.84 -1.64
C ILE A 299 -0.93 15.80 -1.29
N ILE A 300 0.19 15.24 -0.83
CA ILE A 300 1.38 16.02 -0.53
C ILE A 300 2.05 16.37 -1.83
N VAL A 301 2.29 17.66 -2.02
CA VAL A 301 2.88 18.21 -3.22
C VAL A 301 4.18 18.90 -2.86
N LYS A 302 5.29 18.38 -3.37
CA LYS A 302 6.60 19.00 -3.21
C LYS A 302 6.74 20.16 -4.20
N VAL A 303 6.20 21.32 -3.86
CA VAL A 303 6.08 22.46 -4.79
C VAL A 303 7.41 22.99 -5.31
N ASN A 304 8.51 22.72 -4.60
CA ASN A 304 9.86 23.08 -5.04
C ASN A 304 10.59 21.97 -5.81
N ALA A 305 9.90 20.88 -6.21
CA ALA A 305 10.54 19.71 -6.80
C ALA A 305 11.41 20.06 -8.02
N GLY A 306 10.94 20.90 -8.94
CA GLY A 306 11.71 21.29 -10.12
C GLY A 306 13.00 22.04 -9.78
N ALA A 307 12.89 23.11 -9.00
CA ALA A 307 14.05 23.91 -8.56
C ALA A 307 15.03 23.10 -7.69
N LEU A 308 14.51 22.25 -6.80
CA LEU A 308 15.30 21.38 -5.95
C LEU A 308 16.08 20.35 -6.78
N LEU A 309 15.43 19.72 -7.77
CA LEU A 309 16.08 18.74 -8.63
C LEU A 309 17.22 19.38 -9.42
N ARG A 310 17.01 20.57 -10.01
CA ARG A 310 18.10 21.29 -10.71
C ARG A 310 19.32 21.49 -9.80
N ARG A 311 19.09 21.91 -8.56
CA ARG A 311 20.18 22.09 -7.59
C ARG A 311 20.89 20.78 -7.23
N GLU A 312 20.13 19.70 -7.04
CA GLU A 312 20.71 18.39 -6.72
C GLU A 312 21.49 17.78 -7.88
N LEU A 313 21.02 17.94 -9.12
CA LEU A 313 21.71 17.50 -10.33
C LEU A 313 22.98 18.31 -10.62
N ALA A 314 23.01 19.60 -10.27
CA ALA A 314 24.19 20.46 -10.40
C ALA A 314 25.28 20.19 -9.33
N SER A 315 24.99 19.32 -8.35
CA SER A 315 25.96 18.96 -7.32
C SER A 315 27.16 18.23 -7.93
N PRO A 316 28.42 18.58 -7.60
CA PRO A 316 29.59 17.86 -8.08
C PRO A 316 29.68 16.42 -7.54
N ARG A 317 28.82 16.05 -6.57
CA ARG A 317 28.72 14.69 -6.03
C ARG A 317 27.76 13.80 -6.80
N TRP A 318 26.96 14.37 -7.71
CA TRP A 318 26.03 13.61 -8.53
C TRP A 318 26.73 13.13 -9.79
N CYS A 319 26.65 11.83 -10.09
CA CYS A 319 27.43 11.21 -11.16
C CYS A 319 26.59 10.90 -12.41
N GLY A 320 25.36 11.45 -12.50
CA GLY A 320 24.48 11.25 -13.65
C GLY A 320 23.74 9.91 -13.64
N GLU A 321 23.51 9.31 -12.48
CA GLU A 321 22.86 8.00 -12.43
C GLU A 321 21.40 8.03 -12.91
N PRO A 322 20.88 6.92 -13.48
CA PRO A 322 19.49 6.84 -13.90
C PRO A 322 18.49 7.03 -12.74
N ILE A 323 17.52 7.93 -12.94
CA ILE A 323 16.46 8.22 -11.96
C ILE A 323 15.14 7.57 -12.36
N ALA A 324 14.52 6.81 -11.45
CA ALA A 324 13.22 6.19 -11.67
C ALA A 324 12.06 6.97 -11.02
N MET A 325 10.96 7.10 -11.77
CA MET A 325 9.70 7.73 -11.35
C MET A 325 8.53 6.75 -11.49
N GLY A 326 7.47 6.96 -10.70
CA GLY A 326 6.34 6.01 -10.62
C GLY A 326 6.62 4.79 -9.75
N THR A 327 7.50 4.95 -8.76
CA THR A 327 7.99 3.86 -7.90
C THR A 327 7.13 3.65 -6.67
N ASN A 328 6.51 4.72 -6.14
CA ASN A 328 5.66 4.67 -4.96
C ASN A 328 4.22 5.12 -5.25
N VAL A 329 4.06 6.24 -5.95
CA VAL A 329 2.77 6.77 -6.43
C VAL A 329 2.91 7.23 -7.88
N ASP A 330 1.79 7.35 -8.60
CA ASP A 330 1.79 7.76 -10.00
C ASP A 330 2.16 9.25 -10.13
N PRO A 331 3.22 9.61 -10.90
CA PRO A 331 3.63 11.00 -11.10
C PRO A 331 2.64 11.80 -11.97
N TYR A 332 1.83 11.12 -12.78
CA TYR A 332 0.79 11.72 -13.63
C TYR A 332 -0.62 11.43 -13.11
N GLN A 333 -0.77 11.31 -11.78
CA GLN A 333 -2.06 11.30 -11.12
C GLN A 333 -2.77 12.66 -11.24
N ARG A 334 -4.07 12.72 -10.91
CA ARG A 334 -4.94 13.89 -11.18
C ARG A 334 -4.38 15.23 -10.68
N VAL A 335 -3.72 15.26 -9.51
CA VAL A 335 -3.12 16.47 -8.92
C VAL A 335 -2.10 17.16 -9.86
N GLU A 336 -1.43 16.39 -10.71
CA GLU A 336 -0.46 16.88 -11.70
C GLU A 336 -1.10 17.81 -12.75
N GLY A 337 -2.42 17.71 -12.97
CA GLY A 337 -3.15 18.61 -13.86
C GLY A 337 -3.11 20.07 -13.37
N ARG A 338 -3.09 20.27 -12.05
CA ARG A 338 -3.00 21.59 -11.40
C ARG A 338 -1.55 22.05 -11.29
N TYR A 339 -0.68 21.22 -10.70
CA TYR A 339 0.64 21.65 -10.27
C TYR A 339 1.71 21.65 -11.36
N ARG A 340 1.58 20.78 -12.36
CA ARG A 340 2.51 20.72 -13.50
C ARG A 340 3.99 20.50 -13.10
N LEU A 341 4.24 19.90 -11.94
CA LEU A 341 5.61 19.69 -11.41
C LEU A 341 6.44 18.80 -12.33
N MET A 342 5.80 17.84 -13.00
CA MET A 342 6.50 16.97 -13.94
C MET A 342 7.16 17.75 -15.07
N ARG A 343 6.54 18.83 -15.55
CA ARG A 343 7.12 19.66 -16.61
C ARG A 343 8.44 20.31 -16.17
N GLU A 344 8.50 20.79 -14.93
CA GLU A 344 9.72 21.36 -14.37
C GLU A 344 10.80 20.31 -14.13
N ILE A 345 10.41 19.14 -13.60
CA ILE A 345 11.28 18.00 -13.35
C ILE A 345 11.91 17.50 -14.66
N LEU A 346 11.10 17.33 -15.71
CA LEU A 346 11.58 16.91 -17.03
C LEU A 346 12.53 17.93 -17.64
N GLY A 347 12.24 19.23 -17.50
CA GLY A 347 13.16 20.29 -17.89
C GLY A 347 14.52 20.17 -17.18
N ALA A 348 14.51 19.99 -15.85
CA ALA A 348 15.75 19.81 -15.07
C ALA A 348 16.58 18.61 -15.53
N LEU A 349 15.93 17.46 -15.78
CA LEU A 349 16.59 16.23 -16.25
C LEU A 349 17.17 16.40 -17.65
N ARG A 350 16.42 17.01 -18.58
CA ARG A 350 16.89 17.36 -19.93
C ARG A 350 18.11 18.29 -19.87
N ASP A 351 18.03 19.37 -19.10
CA ASP A 351 19.09 20.40 -19.05
C ASP A 351 20.42 19.86 -18.51
N HIS A 352 20.37 18.80 -17.68
CA HIS A 352 21.56 18.12 -17.16
C HIS A 352 21.90 16.83 -17.91
N ALA A 353 21.21 16.52 -19.01
CA ALA A 353 21.33 15.26 -19.74
C ALA A 353 21.30 14.02 -18.83
N ASN A 354 20.49 14.04 -17.77
CA ASN A 354 20.44 12.95 -16.79
C ASN A 354 19.49 11.84 -17.25
N PRO A 355 19.93 10.57 -17.33
CA PRO A 355 19.05 9.46 -17.72
C PRO A 355 17.87 9.28 -16.75
N PHE A 356 16.69 8.93 -17.26
CA PHE A 356 15.53 8.67 -16.40
C PHE A 356 14.51 7.69 -16.97
N SER A 357 13.67 7.15 -16.08
CA SER A 357 12.53 6.32 -16.44
C SER A 357 11.24 6.73 -15.74
N ILE A 358 10.12 6.62 -16.44
CA ILE A 358 8.78 6.90 -15.91
C ILE A 358 7.93 5.64 -16.00
N LEU A 359 7.24 5.28 -14.91
CA LEU A 359 6.13 4.33 -14.93
C LEU A 359 4.83 5.07 -14.61
N THR A 360 3.80 4.92 -15.43
CA THR A 360 2.50 5.55 -15.16
C THR A 360 1.32 4.74 -15.69
N LYS A 361 0.14 4.98 -15.11
CA LYS A 361 -1.18 4.66 -15.66
C LYS A 361 -1.91 5.92 -16.14
N GLY A 362 -1.43 7.11 -15.78
CA GLY A 362 -2.06 8.39 -16.06
C GLY A 362 -1.88 8.86 -17.51
N THR A 363 -2.90 9.54 -18.05
CA THR A 363 -2.91 10.10 -19.40
C THR A 363 -2.28 11.49 -19.49
N LEU A 364 -2.04 12.15 -18.35
CA LEU A 364 -1.48 13.52 -18.31
C LEU A 364 -0.07 13.60 -18.88
N ILE A 365 0.67 12.49 -18.94
CA ILE A 365 2.00 12.42 -19.55
C ILE A 365 2.03 12.91 -21.00
N GLN A 366 0.90 12.79 -21.73
CA GLN A 366 0.82 13.28 -23.11
C GLN A 366 1.09 14.78 -23.22
N ARG A 367 0.71 15.57 -22.20
CA ARG A 367 0.95 17.02 -22.17
C ARG A 367 2.43 17.37 -22.29
N ASP A 368 3.30 16.53 -21.72
CA ASP A 368 4.74 16.79 -21.62
C ASP A 368 5.55 15.97 -22.64
N GLN A 369 4.90 15.46 -23.69
CA GLN A 369 5.53 14.74 -24.79
C GLN A 369 6.63 15.56 -25.47
N ASP A 370 6.44 16.88 -25.60
CA ASP A 370 7.42 17.79 -26.19
C ASP A 370 8.75 17.80 -25.41
N LEU A 371 8.69 17.82 -24.08
CA LEU A 371 9.88 17.74 -23.23
C LEU A 371 10.52 16.36 -23.24
N LEU A 372 9.71 15.30 -23.35
CA LEU A 372 10.23 13.93 -23.44
C LEU A 372 10.99 13.72 -24.75
N THR A 373 10.49 14.26 -25.87
CA THR A 373 11.22 14.26 -27.16
C THR A 373 12.54 15.04 -27.04
N GLN A 374 12.52 16.22 -26.42
CA GLN A 374 13.74 17.01 -26.23
C GLN A 374 14.75 16.33 -25.31
N ALA A 375 14.29 15.70 -24.22
CA ALA A 375 15.14 14.94 -23.31
C ALA A 375 15.78 13.73 -24.00
N ALA A 376 15.01 13.00 -24.82
CA ALA A 376 15.51 11.86 -25.58
C ALA A 376 16.60 12.24 -26.60
N ALA A 377 16.72 13.52 -26.98
CA ALA A 377 17.79 14.00 -27.86
C ALA A 377 19.14 14.18 -27.15
N VAL A 378 19.15 14.23 -25.81
CA VAL A 378 20.37 14.53 -25.02
C VAL A 378 20.72 13.45 -24.00
N THR A 379 19.79 12.54 -23.68
CA THR A 379 20.01 11.47 -22.71
C THR A 379 19.05 10.30 -22.91
N ASP A 380 19.29 9.20 -22.20
CA ASP A 380 18.43 8.02 -22.23
C ASP A 380 17.12 8.26 -21.47
N VAL A 381 16.00 8.09 -22.17
CA VAL A 381 14.65 8.26 -21.63
C VAL A 381 13.84 6.97 -21.77
N SER A 382 13.31 6.48 -20.65
CA SER A 382 12.27 5.44 -20.64
C SER A 382 10.90 6.02 -20.36
N VAL A 383 9.93 5.66 -21.18
CA VAL A 383 8.53 5.73 -20.81
C VAL A 383 7.97 4.31 -20.71
N ALA A 384 7.27 4.04 -19.61
CA ALA A 384 6.61 2.77 -19.37
C ALA A 384 5.15 2.97 -18.94
N PHE A 385 4.26 2.22 -19.58
CA PHE A 385 2.84 2.19 -19.20
C PHE A 385 2.52 0.86 -18.49
N SER A 386 1.69 0.90 -17.45
CA SER A 386 1.10 -0.35 -16.91
C SER A 386 -0.15 -0.70 -17.71
N ILE A 387 -0.13 -1.78 -18.48
CA ILE A 387 -1.29 -2.30 -19.24
C ILE A 387 -1.35 -3.81 -19.06
N GLY A 388 -2.10 -4.31 -18.08
CA GLY A 388 -2.16 -5.74 -17.77
C GLY A 388 -2.98 -6.57 -18.76
N PHE A 389 -4.06 -5.99 -19.31
CA PHE A 389 -5.05 -6.63 -20.17
C PHE A 389 -5.96 -5.57 -20.79
N LEU A 390 -6.72 -5.93 -21.83
CA LEU A 390 -7.55 -5.00 -22.61
C LEU A 390 -9.06 -5.08 -22.33
N ASP A 391 -9.51 -6.11 -21.62
CA ASP A 391 -10.92 -6.27 -21.27
C ASP A 391 -11.40 -5.10 -20.40
N GLU A 392 -12.22 -4.22 -20.98
CA GLU A 392 -12.76 -3.05 -20.29
C GLU A 392 -13.75 -3.42 -19.17
N THR A 393 -14.43 -4.55 -19.27
CA THR A 393 -15.35 -5.02 -18.23
C THR A 393 -14.53 -5.44 -17.01
N LEU A 394 -13.50 -6.25 -17.22
CA LEU A 394 -12.58 -6.64 -16.15
C LEU A 394 -11.82 -5.44 -15.59
N TRP A 395 -11.45 -4.48 -16.43
CA TRP A 395 -10.72 -3.27 -16.02
C TRP A 395 -11.54 -2.42 -15.04
N ARG A 396 -12.83 -2.18 -15.34
CA ARG A 396 -13.76 -1.47 -14.44
C ARG A 396 -13.87 -2.14 -13.06
N LEU A 397 -13.66 -3.45 -12.99
CA LEU A 397 -13.70 -4.19 -11.73
C LEU A 397 -12.37 -4.14 -10.97
N VAL A 398 -11.24 -4.16 -11.67
CA VAL A 398 -9.90 -4.30 -11.08
C VAL A 398 -9.27 -2.96 -10.73
N GLU A 399 -9.40 -1.94 -11.58
CA GLU A 399 -8.73 -0.64 -11.41
C GLU A 399 -9.58 0.56 -11.92
N PRO A 400 -10.81 0.75 -11.42
CA PRO A 400 -11.75 1.78 -11.94
C PRO A 400 -11.26 3.23 -11.80
N GLY A 401 -10.31 3.50 -10.92
CA GLY A 401 -9.76 4.85 -10.71
C GLY A 401 -8.77 5.30 -11.80
N THR A 402 -8.33 4.39 -12.67
CA THR A 402 -7.30 4.65 -13.69
C THR A 402 -7.92 4.97 -15.05
N PRO A 403 -7.16 5.40 -16.06
CA PRO A 403 -7.63 5.44 -17.44
C PRO A 403 -7.87 4.03 -18.03
N ALA A 404 -8.86 3.91 -18.91
CA ALA A 404 -9.15 2.66 -19.62
C ALA A 404 -7.90 2.11 -20.36
N PRO A 405 -7.77 0.78 -20.54
CA PRO A 405 -6.63 0.20 -21.25
C PRO A 405 -6.49 0.73 -22.68
N SER A 406 -7.61 0.95 -23.38
CA SER A 406 -7.68 1.56 -24.70
C SER A 406 -7.01 2.94 -24.74
N ARG A 407 -7.31 3.80 -23.76
CA ARG A 407 -6.67 5.12 -23.62
C ARG A 407 -5.17 5.02 -23.39
N ARG A 408 -4.70 4.01 -22.66
CA ARG A 408 -3.27 3.76 -22.42
C ARG A 408 -2.57 3.22 -23.68
N LEU A 409 -3.24 2.38 -24.47
CA LEU A 409 -2.74 1.94 -25.78
C LEU A 409 -2.57 3.10 -26.75
N ASP A 410 -3.52 4.04 -26.78
CA ASP A 410 -3.42 5.22 -27.64
C ASP A 410 -2.22 6.12 -27.26
N LEU A 411 -1.84 6.15 -25.98
CA LEU A 411 -0.61 6.82 -25.56
C LEU A 411 0.62 6.10 -26.09
N VAL A 412 0.67 4.77 -26.04
CA VAL A 412 1.78 4.00 -26.62
C VAL A 412 1.95 4.37 -28.10
N ARG A 413 0.85 4.35 -28.88
CA ARG A 413 0.85 4.79 -30.30
C ARG A 413 1.43 6.19 -30.48
N ARG A 414 0.86 7.17 -29.77
CA ARG A 414 1.26 8.59 -29.91
C ARG A 414 2.73 8.84 -29.56
N PHE A 415 3.24 8.16 -28.54
CA PHE A 415 4.63 8.29 -28.16
C PHE A 415 5.56 7.60 -29.17
N THR A 416 5.17 6.44 -29.70
CA THR A 416 5.92 5.77 -30.75
C THR A 416 5.93 6.59 -32.05
N ASP A 417 4.79 7.16 -32.45
CA ASP A 417 4.69 8.08 -33.61
C ASP A 417 5.60 9.31 -33.45
N ALA A 418 5.86 9.72 -32.21
CA ALA A 418 6.76 10.80 -31.86
C ALA A 418 8.24 10.38 -31.73
N GLY A 419 8.56 9.12 -32.03
CA GLY A 419 9.92 8.57 -31.95
C GLY A 419 10.38 8.25 -30.52
N ILE A 420 9.49 8.27 -29.52
CA ILE A 420 9.83 7.94 -28.13
C ILE A 420 9.54 6.45 -27.88
N GLY A 421 10.59 5.68 -27.64
CA GLY A 421 10.46 4.26 -27.33
C GLY A 421 9.64 4.02 -26.05
N CYS A 422 8.53 3.30 -26.17
CA CYS A 422 7.64 2.99 -25.05
C CYS A 422 7.66 1.52 -24.65
N SER A 423 7.98 1.25 -23.39
CA SER A 423 7.84 -0.08 -22.79
C SER A 423 6.48 -0.24 -22.13
N VAL A 424 6.03 -1.49 -21.97
CA VAL A 424 4.81 -1.80 -21.24
C VAL A 424 5.13 -2.80 -20.14
N LEU A 425 4.77 -2.44 -18.91
CA LEU A 425 4.63 -3.42 -17.84
C LEU A 425 3.26 -4.05 -18.00
N MET A 426 3.24 -5.28 -18.50
CA MET A 426 2.01 -6.07 -18.57
C MET A 426 1.71 -6.58 -17.16
N ALA A 427 1.11 -5.68 -16.36
CA ALA A 427 1.01 -5.82 -14.92
C ALA A 427 -0.29 -5.20 -14.37
N PRO A 428 -1.02 -5.91 -13.49
CA PRO A 428 -0.81 -7.31 -13.15
C PRO A 428 -1.40 -8.26 -14.21
N ILE A 429 -0.70 -9.34 -14.56
CA ILE A 429 -1.31 -10.51 -15.21
C ILE A 429 -2.03 -11.31 -14.12
N LEU A 430 -3.32 -11.54 -14.32
CA LEU A 430 -4.23 -12.12 -13.33
C LEU A 430 -4.40 -13.63 -13.62
N PRO A 431 -3.89 -14.52 -12.74
CA PRO A 431 -4.05 -15.98 -12.88
C PRO A 431 -5.49 -16.43 -13.18
N GLY A 432 -5.71 -17.23 -14.22
CA GLY A 432 -7.03 -17.72 -14.61
C GLY A 432 -8.01 -16.66 -15.15
N LEU A 433 -7.62 -15.39 -15.25
CA LEU A 433 -8.43 -14.31 -15.82
C LEU A 433 -7.81 -13.75 -17.10
N THR A 434 -6.52 -13.44 -17.07
CA THR A 434 -5.83 -12.75 -18.17
C THR A 434 -4.54 -13.45 -18.58
N ASP A 435 -4.31 -14.66 -18.09
CA ASP A 435 -3.09 -15.44 -18.33
C ASP A 435 -3.29 -16.61 -19.33
N GLN A 436 -4.50 -16.69 -19.90
CA GLN A 436 -4.82 -17.64 -20.96
C GLN A 436 -4.12 -17.22 -22.25
N GLU A 437 -3.67 -18.20 -23.06
CA GLU A 437 -2.83 -17.91 -24.22
C GLU A 437 -3.48 -16.95 -25.21
N ALA A 438 -4.78 -17.09 -25.50
CA ALA A 438 -5.49 -16.18 -26.38
C ALA A 438 -5.62 -14.75 -25.83
N GLU A 439 -5.79 -14.58 -24.52
CA GLU A 439 -5.87 -13.26 -23.87
C GLU A 439 -4.53 -12.55 -23.88
N LEU A 440 -3.47 -13.30 -23.56
CA LEU A 440 -2.10 -12.81 -23.63
C LEU A 440 -1.72 -12.44 -25.06
N ASP A 441 -2.04 -13.30 -26.03
CA ASP A 441 -1.77 -13.05 -27.45
C ASP A 441 -2.50 -11.81 -27.95
N ARG A 442 -3.80 -11.67 -27.66
CA ARG A 442 -4.58 -10.48 -28.05
C ARG A 442 -4.01 -9.20 -27.43
N THR A 443 -3.63 -9.24 -26.17
CA THR A 443 -3.05 -8.07 -25.49
C THR A 443 -1.70 -7.73 -26.11
N VAL A 444 -0.83 -8.72 -26.36
CA VAL A 444 0.47 -8.51 -27.00
C VAL A 444 0.31 -7.99 -28.42
N ALA A 445 -0.60 -8.56 -29.23
CA ALA A 445 -0.87 -8.12 -30.60
C ALA A 445 -1.20 -6.63 -30.64
N ALA A 446 -2.13 -6.17 -29.80
CA ALA A 446 -2.52 -4.77 -29.74
C ALA A 446 -1.38 -3.85 -29.23
N LEU A 447 -0.54 -4.33 -28.32
CA LEU A 447 0.63 -3.57 -27.86
C LEU A 447 1.68 -3.43 -28.96
N VAL A 448 1.89 -4.48 -29.76
CA VAL A 448 2.81 -4.47 -30.89
C VAL A 448 2.29 -3.60 -32.03
N GLU A 449 0.99 -3.71 -32.34
CA GLU A 449 0.32 -2.81 -33.28
C GLU A 449 0.41 -1.35 -32.82
N ALA A 450 0.35 -1.12 -31.51
CA ALA A 450 0.56 0.21 -30.92
C ALA A 450 2.02 0.70 -30.98
N GLY A 451 2.96 -0.15 -31.40
CA GLY A 451 4.37 0.21 -31.55
C GLY A 451 5.18 0.14 -30.26
N VAL A 452 4.81 -0.74 -29.31
CA VAL A 452 5.59 -0.95 -28.09
C VAL A 452 7.02 -1.43 -28.41
N THR A 453 8.01 -0.97 -27.64
CA THR A 453 9.42 -1.38 -27.80
C THR A 453 9.80 -2.59 -26.96
N SER A 454 9.16 -2.76 -25.80
CA SER A 454 9.37 -3.94 -24.94
C SER A 454 8.17 -4.20 -24.04
N ILE A 455 7.92 -5.47 -23.74
CA ILE A 455 6.85 -5.90 -22.83
C ILE A 455 7.48 -6.67 -21.67
N THR A 456 7.25 -6.21 -20.44
CA THR A 456 7.67 -6.89 -19.21
C THR A 456 6.44 -7.49 -18.53
N PRO A 457 6.25 -8.82 -18.61
CA PRO A 457 5.13 -9.49 -17.94
C PRO A 457 5.36 -9.60 -16.44
N ILE A 458 4.36 -9.20 -15.64
CA ILE A 458 4.40 -9.33 -14.18
C ILE A 458 3.11 -10.02 -13.73
N VAL A 459 3.26 -11.26 -13.23
CA VAL A 459 2.16 -11.97 -12.58
C VAL A 459 1.79 -11.25 -11.29
N LEU A 460 0.49 -11.15 -11.03
CA LEU A 460 -0.07 -10.51 -9.84
C LEU A 460 0.72 -10.88 -8.57
N HIS A 461 1.11 -9.85 -7.83
CA HIS A 461 1.79 -9.98 -6.55
C HIS A 461 0.83 -9.60 -5.42
N LEU A 462 0.54 -10.55 -4.53
CA LEU A 462 -0.47 -10.43 -3.48
C LEU A 462 0.18 -10.41 -2.10
N ARG A 463 0.62 -9.21 -1.68
CA ARG A 463 1.07 -8.99 -0.31
C ARG A 463 -0.05 -9.19 0.70
N PRO A 464 0.26 -9.51 1.98
CA PRO A 464 -0.71 -9.44 3.07
C PRO A 464 -1.48 -8.11 3.04
N GLY A 465 -2.79 -8.16 3.25
CA GLY A 465 -3.73 -7.05 3.09
C GLY A 465 -4.32 -6.97 1.67
N ALA A 466 -3.47 -6.99 0.65
CA ALA A 466 -3.90 -7.00 -0.75
C ALA A 466 -4.43 -8.37 -1.19
N ARG A 467 -3.86 -9.47 -0.67
CA ARG A 467 -4.30 -10.84 -0.96
C ARG A 467 -5.74 -11.08 -0.54
N GLU A 468 -6.11 -10.61 0.65
CA GLU A 468 -7.44 -10.80 1.22
C GLU A 468 -8.47 -9.93 0.48
N TRP A 469 -8.09 -8.72 0.05
CA TRP A 469 -8.90 -7.91 -0.86
C TRP A 469 -9.12 -8.60 -2.20
N TYR A 470 -8.04 -9.10 -2.81
CA TYR A 470 -8.10 -9.76 -4.11
C TYR A 470 -8.86 -11.10 -4.03
N GLN A 471 -8.76 -11.82 -2.91
CA GLN A 471 -9.57 -13.00 -2.66
C GLN A 471 -11.06 -12.67 -2.59
N ALA A 472 -11.45 -11.60 -1.88
CA ALA A 472 -12.85 -11.16 -1.85
C ALA A 472 -13.35 -10.72 -3.23
N PHE A 473 -12.49 -10.07 -4.02
CA PHE A 473 -12.74 -9.77 -5.43
C PHE A 473 -12.99 -11.05 -6.25
N LEU A 474 -12.16 -12.08 -6.09
CA LEU A 474 -12.34 -13.38 -6.76
C LEU A 474 -13.60 -14.10 -6.28
N GLU A 475 -13.90 -14.10 -4.98
CA GLU A 475 -15.12 -14.72 -4.45
C GLU A 475 -16.38 -14.08 -5.05
N ARG A 476 -16.36 -12.77 -5.26
CA ARG A 476 -17.46 -12.02 -5.86
C ARG A 476 -17.60 -12.23 -7.37
N HIS A 477 -16.51 -11.99 -8.11
CA HIS A 477 -16.58 -11.86 -9.57
C HIS A 477 -16.17 -13.13 -10.30
N PHE A 478 -15.34 -13.97 -9.67
CA PHE A 478 -14.72 -15.13 -10.29
C PHE A 478 -14.60 -16.31 -9.30
N PRO A 479 -15.72 -16.78 -8.69
CA PRO A 479 -15.69 -17.72 -7.57
C PRO A 479 -14.95 -19.04 -7.90
N ARG A 480 -15.02 -19.47 -9.17
CA ARG A 480 -14.27 -20.63 -9.70
C ARG A 480 -12.75 -20.53 -9.52
N LEU A 481 -12.21 -19.32 -9.38
CA LEU A 481 -10.78 -19.05 -9.26
C LEU A 481 -10.31 -18.95 -7.80
N VAL A 482 -11.21 -18.91 -6.82
CA VAL A 482 -10.84 -18.75 -5.40
C VAL A 482 -9.90 -19.86 -4.93
N GLN A 483 -10.27 -21.12 -5.17
CA GLN A 483 -9.45 -22.28 -4.79
C GLN A 483 -8.13 -22.34 -5.57
N PRO A 484 -8.10 -22.13 -6.90
CA PRO A 484 -6.86 -21.94 -7.66
C PRO A 484 -5.93 -20.87 -7.06
N TYR A 485 -6.43 -19.68 -6.73
CA TYR A 485 -5.61 -18.61 -6.16
C TYR A 485 -5.12 -18.94 -4.75
N ARG A 486 -5.95 -19.53 -3.89
CA ARG A 486 -5.53 -20.00 -2.56
C ARG A 486 -4.37 -20.98 -2.66
N ARG A 487 -4.43 -21.92 -3.61
CA ARG A 487 -3.33 -22.85 -3.88
C ARG A 487 -2.09 -22.13 -4.43
N LEU A 488 -2.28 -21.18 -5.35
CA LEU A 488 -1.19 -20.48 -6.02
C LEU A 488 -0.39 -19.58 -5.05
N TYR A 489 -1.07 -18.88 -4.14
CA TYR A 489 -0.47 -17.92 -3.21
C TYR A 489 -0.35 -18.45 -1.76
N ARG A 490 -0.39 -19.78 -1.57
CA ARG A 490 -0.32 -20.41 -0.23
C ARG A 490 0.99 -20.12 0.51
N ASN A 491 2.10 -20.05 -0.22
CA ASN A 491 3.47 -20.01 0.33
C ASN A 491 4.08 -18.60 0.36
N GLY A 492 3.34 -17.56 -0.04
CA GLY A 492 3.88 -16.20 -0.06
C GLY A 492 3.09 -15.23 -0.93
N SER A 493 3.68 -14.05 -1.14
CA SER A 493 3.05 -12.98 -1.92
C SER A 493 3.21 -13.17 -3.44
N TYR A 494 4.16 -14.00 -3.86
CA TYR A 494 4.42 -14.32 -5.25
C TYR A 494 3.77 -15.65 -5.64
N ALA A 495 3.28 -15.74 -6.87
CA ALA A 495 2.96 -17.03 -7.48
C ALA A 495 4.23 -17.89 -7.58
N PRO A 496 4.15 -19.23 -7.63
CA PRO A 496 5.31 -20.10 -7.69
C PRO A 496 6.18 -19.79 -8.93
N ALA A 497 7.50 -19.87 -8.80
CA ALA A 497 8.43 -19.51 -9.88
C ALA A 497 8.15 -20.27 -11.19
N ALA A 498 7.73 -21.53 -11.13
CA ALA A 498 7.35 -22.31 -12.30
C ALA A 498 6.11 -21.74 -13.02
N TYR A 499 5.13 -21.23 -12.27
CA TYR A 499 3.96 -20.57 -12.83
C TYR A 499 4.34 -19.26 -13.51
N GLN A 500 5.16 -18.45 -12.85
CA GLN A 500 5.68 -17.20 -13.44
C GLN A 500 6.43 -17.47 -14.74
N ARG A 501 7.33 -18.47 -14.77
CA ARG A 501 8.06 -18.87 -16.00
C ARG A 501 7.12 -19.27 -17.13
N THR A 502 6.03 -19.97 -16.81
CA THR A 502 5.03 -20.39 -17.81
C THR A 502 4.33 -19.17 -18.43
N VAL A 503 3.86 -18.24 -17.60
CA VAL A 503 3.22 -17.01 -18.08
C VAL A 503 4.20 -16.16 -18.89
N VAL A 504 5.44 -16.00 -18.41
CA VAL A 504 6.51 -15.28 -19.13
C VAL A 504 6.78 -15.93 -20.50
N ALA A 505 6.87 -17.26 -20.57
CA ALA A 505 7.09 -17.97 -21.81
C ALA A 505 5.95 -17.77 -22.82
N ARG A 506 4.69 -17.75 -22.36
CA ARG A 506 3.52 -17.46 -23.21
C ARG A 506 3.57 -16.05 -23.78
N VAL A 507 3.87 -15.06 -22.95
CA VAL A 507 4.02 -13.67 -23.40
C VAL A 507 5.16 -13.53 -24.40
N ARG A 508 6.34 -14.12 -24.12
CA ARG A 508 7.48 -14.12 -25.07
C ARG A 508 7.14 -14.82 -26.39
N SER A 509 6.38 -15.91 -26.34
CA SER A 509 5.90 -16.60 -27.54
C SER A 509 5.00 -15.70 -28.38
N ALA A 510 4.03 -15.03 -27.73
CA ALA A 510 3.18 -14.04 -28.40
C ALA A 510 4.01 -12.89 -28.99
N CYS A 511 5.00 -12.36 -28.25
CA CYS A 511 5.89 -11.32 -28.75
C CYS A 511 6.59 -11.74 -30.05
N ARG A 512 7.15 -12.97 -30.09
CA ARG A 512 7.78 -13.52 -31.30
C ARG A 512 6.80 -13.69 -32.45
N ARG A 513 5.58 -14.16 -32.19
CA ARG A 513 4.53 -14.31 -33.23
C ARG A 513 4.17 -12.97 -33.88
N HIS A 514 4.09 -11.92 -33.08
CA HIS A 514 3.72 -10.58 -33.54
C HIS A 514 4.93 -9.75 -34.00
N GLY A 515 6.13 -10.33 -34.06
CA GLY A 515 7.32 -9.67 -34.59
C GLY A 515 8.00 -8.69 -33.63
N LEU A 516 7.65 -8.70 -32.34
CA LEU A 516 8.40 -7.97 -31.32
C LEU A 516 9.67 -8.76 -31.00
N PRO A 517 10.87 -8.21 -31.27
CA PRO A 517 12.11 -8.96 -31.07
C PRO A 517 12.26 -9.35 -29.59
N ASP A 518 12.86 -10.51 -29.35
CA ASP A 518 13.24 -10.99 -28.01
C ASP A 518 14.44 -10.19 -27.52
N ARG A 519 14.24 -8.88 -27.41
CA ARG A 519 15.22 -8.01 -26.82
C ARG A 519 15.13 -8.23 -25.32
N SER A 520 16.23 -8.72 -24.75
CA SER A 520 16.70 -8.26 -23.44
C SER A 520 17.05 -6.76 -23.50
N ALA A 521 16.23 -5.94 -24.17
CA ALA A 521 16.49 -4.52 -24.34
C ALA A 521 16.25 -3.93 -22.98
N GLY A 522 17.36 -3.79 -22.24
CA GLY A 522 17.85 -2.47 -21.90
C GLY A 522 16.74 -1.53 -21.49
N ASN A 523 15.87 -2.02 -20.60
CA ASN A 523 15.20 -1.12 -19.72
C ASN A 523 16.37 -0.67 -18.85
N PHE A 524 16.96 0.49 -19.09
CA PHE A 524 17.90 1.22 -18.20
C PHE A 524 17.47 1.23 -16.71
N ARG A 525 16.26 0.75 -16.42
CA ARG A 525 15.87 0.25 -15.10
C ARG A 525 16.81 -0.80 -14.56
N GLU A 526 17.32 -1.73 -15.35
CA GLU A 526 18.33 -2.71 -14.98
C GLU A 526 19.69 -2.03 -15.03
N VAL A 527 20.29 -1.85 -13.87
CA VAL A 527 21.71 -1.52 -13.78
C VAL A 527 22.47 -2.67 -14.44
N GLY A 528 23.08 -2.42 -15.61
CA GLY A 528 24.07 -3.34 -16.16
C GLY A 528 25.17 -3.55 -15.11
N ASP A 529 25.63 -4.78 -14.95
CA ASP A 529 26.81 -5.12 -14.15
C ASP A 529 28.06 -4.52 -14.82
N THR A 530 28.23 -3.21 -14.69
CA THR A 530 29.53 -2.55 -14.84
C THR A 530 29.87 -1.98 -13.47
N ALA A 531 30.20 -2.88 -12.55
CA ALA A 531 31.13 -2.51 -11.50
C ALA A 531 32.43 -2.07 -12.20
N PRO A 532 33.04 -0.92 -11.85
CA PRO A 532 34.39 -0.64 -12.32
C PRO A 532 35.27 -1.81 -11.88
N GLN A 533 35.87 -2.52 -12.84
CA GLN A 533 36.90 -3.50 -12.53
C GLN A 533 37.97 -2.76 -11.71
N ALA A 534 38.13 -3.16 -10.45
CA ALA A 534 39.28 -2.76 -9.67
C ALA A 534 40.53 -3.16 -10.48
N PRO A 535 41.53 -2.28 -10.65
CA PRO A 535 42.76 -2.68 -11.29
C PRO A 535 43.33 -3.90 -10.53
N PRO A 536 43.85 -4.91 -11.23
CA PRO A 536 44.38 -6.10 -10.58
C PRO A 536 45.47 -5.68 -9.58
N ALA A 537 45.34 -6.20 -8.35
CA ALA A 537 46.26 -5.89 -7.27
C ALA A 537 47.69 -6.25 -7.68
N GLU A 538 48.54 -5.24 -7.80
CA GLU A 538 49.97 -5.40 -8.00
C GLU A 538 50.55 -6.03 -6.72
N GLN A 539 50.88 -7.31 -6.82
CA GLN A 539 51.41 -8.09 -5.71
C GLN A 539 52.88 -7.65 -5.47
N LEU A 540 53.08 -6.70 -4.56
CA LEU A 540 54.40 -6.35 -4.05
C LEU A 540 55.01 -7.60 -3.38
N ARG A 541 56.04 -8.16 -4.01
CA ARG A 541 56.95 -9.13 -3.39
C ARG A 541 57.98 -8.34 -2.57
N LEU A 542 58.10 -8.69 -1.29
CA LEU A 542 59.19 -8.26 -0.43
C LEU A 542 60.52 -8.75 -1.02
N VAL A 543 61.46 -7.82 -1.20
CA VAL A 543 62.91 -8.05 -1.09
C VAL A 543 63.42 -7.07 -0.05
#